data_AF-A0A962BXS5-F1
#
_entry.id   AF-A0A962BXS5-F1
#
_cell.length_a   1.000
_cell.length_b   1.000
_cell.length_c   1.000
_cell.angle_alpha   90.00
_cell.angle_beta   90.00
_cell.angle_gamma   90.00
#
_symmetry.space_group_name_H-M   'P 1'
#
loop_
_entity.id
_entity.type
_entity.pdbx_description
1 polymer ?
#
loop_
_entity_poly.entity_id
_entity_poly.type
_entity_poly.pdbx_seq_one_letter_code
_entity_poly.pdbx_strand_id
1 'polypeptide(L)'
;DLLRVHREARSGAIFVNDEYVIRGVAGAILWKMLVEHHTRDRREFSNRELRADPALQLPDIADNLSTRLILLQRRLLERPCGVRLQKVGRGRLALEVDRPLQIADTDD
;
A
#
# COMPACT_ATOMS: atom_id res chain seq x y z
N ASP A 1 19.32 -9.34 2.84
CA ASP A 1 18.09 -9.66 3.56
C ASP A 1 16.93 -8.94 2.87
N LEU A 2 15.90 -9.67 2.45
CA LEU A 2 14.81 -9.15 1.62
C LEU A 2 13.53 -9.04 2.43
N LEU A 3 12.67 -8.08 2.07
CA LEU A 3 11.33 -7.99 2.62
C LEU A 3 10.34 -8.71 1.71
N ARG A 4 9.78 -9.84 2.16
CA ARG A 4 8.82 -10.62 1.38
C ARG A 4 7.45 -9.97 1.50
N VAL A 5 6.87 -9.58 0.37
CA VAL A 5 5.52 -9.04 0.29
C VAL A 5 4.72 -9.92 -0.65
N HIS A 6 3.56 -10.39 -0.21
CA HIS A 6 2.62 -11.01 -1.14
C HIS A 6 1.22 -10.43 -1.01
N ARG A 7 0.50 -10.45 -2.13
CA ARG A 7 -0.93 -10.19 -2.20
C ARG A 7 -1.65 -11.50 -2.50
N GLU A 8 -2.67 -11.80 -1.70
CA GLU A 8 -3.64 -12.83 -2.03
C GLU A 8 -4.64 -12.28 -3.05
N ALA A 9 -4.64 -12.80 -4.28
CA ALA A 9 -5.37 -12.24 -5.41
C ALA A 9 -6.89 -12.22 -5.19
N ARG A 10 -7.44 -13.25 -4.54
CA ARG A 10 -8.89 -13.38 -4.29
C ARG A 10 -9.38 -12.40 -3.22
N SER A 11 -8.69 -12.33 -2.08
CA SER A 11 -9.13 -11.49 -0.96
C SER A 11 -8.61 -10.05 -1.03
N GLY A 12 -7.55 -9.81 -1.80
CA GLY A 12 -6.78 -8.58 -1.82
C GLY A 12 -6.04 -8.31 -0.51
N ALA A 13 -5.83 -9.34 0.31
CA ALA A 13 -5.04 -9.24 1.53
C ALA A 13 -3.56 -9.08 1.21
N ILE A 14 -2.88 -8.24 1.99
CA ILE A 14 -1.45 -7.97 1.87
C ILE A 14 -0.75 -8.52 3.11
N PHE A 15 0.34 -9.23 2.85
CA PHE A 15 1.20 -9.81 3.86
C PHE A 15 2.63 -9.33 3.69
N VAL A 16 3.31 -9.14 4.81
CA VAL A 16 4.73 -8.79 4.85
C VAL A 16 5.43 -9.78 5.77
N ASN A 17 6.41 -10.52 5.26
CA ASN A 17 7.06 -11.64 5.94
C ASN A 17 6.04 -12.60 6.58
N ASP A 18 5.02 -12.97 5.81
CA ASP A 18 3.94 -13.89 6.20
C ASP A 18 2.98 -13.34 7.28
N GLU A 19 3.14 -12.08 7.69
CA GLU A 19 2.22 -11.41 8.61
C GLU A 19 1.17 -10.58 7.86
N TYR A 20 -0.09 -10.79 8.23
CA TYR A 20 -1.21 -10.02 7.68
C TYR A 20 -1.11 -8.53 8.05
N VAL A 21 -1.18 -7.67 7.04
CA VAL A 21 -1.16 -6.21 7.21
C VAL A 21 -2.57 -5.65 7.08
N ILE A 22 -3.19 -5.80 5.91
CA ILE A 22 -4.44 -5.13 5.54
C ILE A 22 -5.09 -5.80 4.32
N ARG A 23 -6.35 -5.48 4.03
CA ARG A 23 -7.10 -5.95 2.84
C ARG A 23 -8.02 -4.86 2.27
N GLY A 24 -8.71 -5.19 1.17
CA GLY A 24 -9.67 -4.30 0.50
C GLY A 24 -8.98 -3.09 -0.14
N VAL A 25 -9.70 -1.97 -0.28
CA VAL A 25 -9.18 -0.77 -0.98
C VAL A 25 -7.87 -0.24 -0.37
N ALA A 26 -7.71 -0.28 0.96
CA ALA A 26 -6.45 0.13 1.59
C ALA A 26 -5.30 -0.83 1.28
N GLY A 27 -5.59 -2.13 1.13
CA GLY A 27 -4.65 -3.11 0.60
C GLY A 27 -4.31 -2.88 -0.87
N ALA A 28 -5.29 -2.56 -1.72
CA ALA A 28 -5.05 -2.21 -3.11
C ALA A 28 -4.14 -0.98 -3.26
N ILE A 29 -4.38 0.07 -2.44
CA ILE A 29 -3.52 1.26 -2.37
C ILE A 29 -2.08 0.87 -1.98
N LEU A 30 -1.92 0.09 -0.91
CA LEU A 30 -0.60 -0.36 -0.46
C LEU A 30 0.12 -1.18 -1.54
N TRP A 31 -0.57 -2.15 -2.14
CA TRP A 31 -0.05 -3.02 -3.19
C TRP A 31 0.45 -2.22 -4.39
N LYS A 32 -0.35 -1.27 -4.87
CA LYS A 32 0.04 -0.38 -5.97
C LYS A 32 1.35 0.34 -5.66
N MET A 33 1.45 0.94 -4.47
CA MET A 33 2.65 1.68 -4.08
C MET A 33 3.87 0.77 -3.98
N LEU A 34 3.73 -0.43 -3.41
CA LEU A 34 4.81 -1.42 -3.29
C LEU A 34 5.29 -1.91 -4.66
N VAL A 35 4.37 -2.21 -5.59
CA VAL A 35 4.70 -2.62 -6.95
C VAL A 35 5.41 -1.49 -7.71
N GLU A 36 4.93 -0.25 -7.62
CA GLU A 36 5.58 0.88 -8.28
C GLU A 36 6.96 1.19 -7.68
N HIS A 37 7.11 1.03 -6.37
CA HIS A 37 8.41 1.11 -5.72
C HIS A 37 9.37 0.03 -6.21
N HIS A 38 8.93 -1.23 -6.21
CA HIS A 38 9.77 -2.35 -6.66
C HIS A 38 10.18 -2.25 -8.13
N THR A 39 9.27 -1.77 -9.00
CA THR A 39 9.50 -1.75 -10.45
C THR A 39 10.16 -0.47 -10.97
N ARG A 40 10.01 0.66 -10.26
CA ARG A 40 10.42 1.98 -10.76
C ARG A 40 11.18 2.83 -9.72
N ASP A 41 11.52 2.26 -8.56
CA ASP A 41 12.05 2.98 -7.38
C ASP A 41 11.20 4.20 -7.00
N ARG A 42 9.90 4.16 -7.31
CA ARG A 42 8.97 5.24 -7.00
C ARG A 42 8.72 5.26 -5.50
N ARG A 43 8.83 6.44 -4.89
CA ARG A 43 8.63 6.61 -3.43
C ARG A 43 7.51 7.58 -3.08
N GLU A 44 7.21 8.56 -3.92
CA GLU A 44 6.20 9.57 -3.63
C GLU A 44 4.91 9.39 -4.44
N PHE A 45 3.79 9.57 -3.75
CA PHE A 45 2.44 9.44 -4.29
C PHE A 45 1.56 10.62 -3.87
N SER A 46 0.60 10.97 -4.73
CA SER A 46 -0.37 12.03 -4.48
C SER A 46 -1.79 11.48 -4.26
N ASN A 47 -2.60 12.15 -3.45
CA ASN A 47 -3.99 11.74 -3.31
C ASN A 47 -4.78 11.95 -4.62
N ARG A 48 -4.34 12.88 -5.48
CA ARG A 48 -4.99 13.16 -6.76
C ARG A 48 -4.82 11.99 -7.74
N GLU A 49 -3.61 11.47 -7.89
CA GLU A 49 -3.39 10.33 -8.79
C GLU A 49 -4.02 9.05 -8.24
N LEU A 50 -4.02 8.83 -6.92
CA LEU A 50 -4.65 7.67 -6.31
C LEU A 50 -6.17 7.70 -6.52
N ARG A 51 -6.80 8.88 -6.47
CA ARG A 51 -8.22 9.03 -6.83
C ARG A 51 -8.50 8.73 -8.29
N ALA A 52 -7.58 9.10 -9.17
CA ALA A 52 -7.74 8.95 -10.61
C ALA A 52 -7.45 7.51 -11.10
N ASP A 53 -6.94 6.63 -10.23
CA ASP A 53 -6.58 5.27 -10.62
C ASP A 53 -7.78 4.32 -10.53
N PRO A 54 -8.32 3.86 -11.68
CA PRO A 54 -9.47 2.95 -11.70
C PRO A 54 -9.13 1.56 -11.11
N ALA A 55 -7.86 1.15 -11.10
CA ALA A 55 -7.45 -0.13 -10.54
C ALA A 55 -7.65 -0.20 -9.01
N LEU A 56 -7.74 0.95 -8.33
CA LEU A 56 -7.99 1.01 -6.89
C LEU A 56 -9.47 0.84 -6.52
N GLN A 57 -10.39 0.88 -7.51
CA GLN A 57 -11.83 0.67 -7.33
C GLN A 57 -12.40 1.49 -6.17
N LEU A 58 -12.04 2.77 -6.11
CA LEU A 58 -12.55 3.68 -5.09
C LEU A 58 -14.07 3.86 -5.29
N PRO A 59 -14.90 3.81 -4.22
CA PRO A 59 -16.34 4.01 -4.36
C PRO A 59 -16.68 5.42 -4.84
N ASP A 60 -17.50 5.54 -5.90
CA ASP A 60 -17.85 6.83 -6.52
C ASP A 60 -18.58 7.80 -5.59
N ILE A 61 -19.48 7.28 -4.74
CA ILE A 61 -20.38 8.10 -3.90
C ILE A 61 -19.67 8.62 -2.63
N ALA A 62 -18.66 7.90 -2.15
CA ALA A 62 -18.02 8.15 -0.87
C ALA A 62 -16.50 7.94 -0.98
N ASP A 63 -15.85 8.69 -1.87
CA ASP A 63 -14.38 8.73 -1.98
C ASP A 63 -13.77 9.03 -0.60
N ASN A 64 -13.34 7.95 0.05
CA ASN A 64 -12.85 7.93 1.42
C ASN A 64 -11.35 7.67 1.45
N LEU A 65 -10.63 8.01 0.38
CA LEU A 65 -9.19 7.83 0.24
C LEU A 65 -8.45 8.34 1.48
N SER A 66 -8.74 9.57 1.93
CA SER A 66 -8.07 10.16 3.09
C SER A 66 -8.23 9.30 4.35
N THR A 67 -9.43 8.80 4.63
CA THR A 67 -9.70 7.92 5.77
C THR A 67 -8.97 6.60 5.64
N ARG A 68 -8.94 6.01 4.43
CA ARG A 68 -8.21 4.76 4.17
C ARG A 68 -6.71 4.93 4.33
N LEU A 69 -6.14 6.04 3.87
CA LEU A 69 -4.72 6.36 4.05
C LEU A 69 -4.37 6.54 5.54
N ILE A 70 -5.24 7.20 6.33
CA ILE A 70 -5.05 7.32 7.78
C ILE A 70 -5.05 5.95 8.46
N LEU A 71 -6.01 5.09 8.11
CA LEU A 71 -6.09 3.73 8.67
C LEU A 71 -4.88 2.88 8.28
N LEU A 72 -4.45 2.96 7.01
CA LEU A 72 -3.27 2.25 6.53
C LEU A 72 -1.99 2.72 7.23
N GLN A 73 -1.79 4.04 7.37
CA GLN A 73 -0.67 4.61 8.13
C GLN A 73 -0.65 4.12 9.57
N ARG A 74 -1.79 4.16 10.27
CA ARG A 74 -1.91 3.66 11.65
C ARG A 74 -1.56 2.18 11.74
N ARG A 75 -2.08 1.35 10.83
CA ARG A 75 -1.80 -0.08 10.81
C ARG A 75 -0.31 -0.40 10.65
N LEU A 76 0.38 0.32 9.76
CA LEU A 76 1.82 0.16 9.53
C LEU A 76 2.67 0.68 10.71
N LEU A 77 2.18 1.70 11.43
CA LEU A 77 2.84 2.21 12.64
C LEU A 77 2.66 1.27 13.84
N GLU A 78 1.46 0.72 14.02
CA GLU A 78 1.14 -0.22 15.11
C GLU A 78 1.85 -1.57 14.93
N ARG A 79 2.18 -1.94 13.69
CA ARG A 79 2.87 -3.19 13.34
C ARG A 79 4.04 -2.91 12.41
N PRO A 80 5.19 -2.47 12.94
CA PRO A 80 6.38 -2.20 12.14
C PRO A 80 6.84 -3.46 11.42
N CYS A 81 6.62 -3.50 10.10
CA CYS A 81 6.97 -4.64 9.24
C CYS A 81 8.03 -4.28 8.20
N GLY A 82 8.73 -3.15 8.36
CA GLY A 82 9.71 -2.66 7.39
C GLY A 82 9.10 -1.89 6.21
N VAL A 83 7.79 -1.60 6.26
CA VAL A 83 7.07 -0.70 5.34
C VAL A 83 6.43 0.43 6.15
N ARG A 84 6.61 1.67 5.72
CA ARG A 84 6.04 2.86 6.35
C ARG A 84 5.48 3.83 5.31
N LEU A 85 4.49 4.60 5.73
CA LEU A 85 3.93 5.70 4.94
C LEU A 85 4.07 7.00 5.70
N GLN A 86 4.77 7.96 5.11
CA GLN A 86 4.98 9.28 5.68
C GLN A 86 4.21 10.35 4.92
N LYS A 87 3.66 11.34 5.62
CA LYS A 87 3.08 12.52 4.97
C LYS A 87 4.22 13.48 4.61
N VAL A 88 4.36 13.78 3.32
CA VAL A 88 5.40 14.70 2.79
C VAL A 88 4.83 16.02 2.26
N GLY A 89 3.51 16.23 2.38
CA GLY A 89 2.86 17.47 1.98
C GLY A 89 1.34 17.36 2.00
N ARG A 90 0.65 18.42 1.58
CA ARG A 90 -0.81 18.39 1.42
C ARG A 90 -1.18 17.39 0.31
N GLY A 91 -1.87 16.32 0.68
CA GLY A 91 -2.29 15.27 -0.25
C GLY A 91 -1.12 14.56 -0.91
N ARG A 92 0.03 14.46 -0.24
CA ARG A 92 1.21 13.72 -0.68
C ARG A 92 1.72 12.82 0.42
N LEU A 93 2.16 11.63 0.04
CA LEU A 93 2.76 10.64 0.92
C LEU A 93 4.00 10.02 0.28
N ALA A 94 4.95 9.62 1.12
CA ALA A 94 6.10 8.83 0.73
C ALA A 94 5.97 7.41 1.30
N LEU A 95 6.28 6.42 0.48
CA LEU A 95 6.50 5.04 0.88
C LEU A 95 7.98 4.89 1.25
N GLU A 96 8.22 4.37 2.45
CA GLU A 96 9.54 3.98 2.92
C GLU A 96 9.57 2.47 3.13
N VAL A 97 10.60 1.83 2.61
CA VAL A 97 10.87 0.41 2.83
C VAL A 97 12.29 0.26 3.36
N ASP A 98 12.47 -0.54 4.39
CA ASP A 98 13.76 -0.63 5.10
C ASP A 98 14.77 -1.52 4.35
N ARG A 99 14.28 -2.40 3.48
CA ARG A 99 15.05 -3.40 2.72
C ARG A 99 14.43 -3.59 1.32
N PRO A 100 15.20 -4.08 0.32
CA PRO A 100 14.65 -4.40 -0.99
C PRO A 100 13.48 -5.38 -0.92
N LEU A 101 12.45 -5.13 -1.74
CA LEU A 101 11.23 -5.94 -1.77
C LEU A 101 11.40 -7.17 -2.66
N GLN A 102 10.85 -8.30 -2.21
CA GLN A 102 10.47 -9.43 -3.04
C GLN A 102 8.95 -9.48 -3.10
N ILE A 103 8.36 -9.29 -4.27
CA ILE A 103 6.91 -9.19 -4.45
C ILE A 103 6.35 -10.45 -5.12
N ALA A 104 5.23 -10.96 -4.62
CA ALA A 104 4.48 -12.06 -5.24
C ALA A 104 2.96 -11.82 -5.21
N ASP A 105 2.28 -12.09 -6.32
CA ASP A 105 0.82 -12.11 -6.40
C ASP A 105 0.40 -13.57 -6.41
N THR A 106 -0.27 -14.03 -5.35
CA THR A 106 -0.57 -15.44 -5.12
C THR A 106 -2.06 -15.68 -5.24
N ASP A 107 -2.44 -16.80 -5.86
CA ASP A 107 -3.85 -17.07 -6.11
C ASP A 107 -4.64 -17.56 -4.89
N ASP A 108 -3.94 -18.08 -3.86
CA ASP A 108 -4.44 -18.93 -2.76
C ASP A 108 -5.55 -19.95 -3.13
#